data_AF-A0A3D0H4J0-F1
#
_entry.id   AF-A0A3D0H4J0-F1
#
_cell.length_a   1.000
_cell.length_b   1.000
_cell.length_c   1.000
_cell.angle_alpha   90.00
_cell.angle_beta   90.00
_cell.angle_gamma   90.00
#
_symmetry.space_group_name_H-M   'P 1'
#
loop_
_entity.id
_entity.type
_entity.pdbx_description
1 polymer ?
#
loop_
_entity_poly.entity_id
_entity_poly.type
_entity_poly.pdbx_seq_one_letter_code
_entity_poly.pdbx_strand_id
1 'polypeptide(L)'
;HTVNSSPLVRSRVVGLLANTAALNPEELDGSAALVEEDPEIFGDSVAALHHELGMKILGGCCGTDERHIGCLAKQLGSADTGKSRDFQPA
;
A
#
# COMPACT_ATOMS: atom_id res chain seq x y z
N HIS A 1 -2.56 -16.42 -1.70
CA HIS A 1 -3.89 -16.76 -2.23
C HIS A 1 -3.71 -17.54 -3.53
N THR A 2 -4.36 -18.68 -3.73
CA THR A 2 -4.16 -19.57 -4.91
C THR A 2 -4.92 -19.11 -6.14
N VAL A 3 -6.00 -18.35 -5.95
CA VAL A 3 -6.79 -17.73 -7.00
C VAL A 3 -6.21 -16.34 -7.30
N ASN A 4 -5.99 -16.03 -8.58
CA ASN A 4 -5.45 -14.76 -9.10
C ASN A 4 -3.96 -14.44 -8.78
N SER A 5 -3.14 -15.47 -8.55
CA SER A 5 -1.69 -15.28 -8.29
C SER A 5 -0.78 -15.73 -9.44
N SER A 6 -1.31 -15.91 -10.66
CA SER A 6 -0.50 -16.35 -11.81
C SER A 6 0.57 -15.30 -12.15
N PRO A 7 1.69 -15.70 -12.81
CA PRO A 7 2.72 -14.75 -13.25
C PRO A 7 2.15 -13.60 -14.10
N LEU A 8 1.16 -13.87 -14.94
CA LEU A 8 0.50 -12.86 -15.78
C LEU A 8 -0.31 -11.85 -14.94
N VAL A 9 -0.98 -12.28 -13.88
CA VAL A 9 -1.73 -11.36 -13.01
C VAL A 9 -0.75 -10.49 -12.22
N ARG A 10 0.32 -11.09 -11.68
CA ARG A 10 1.35 -10.39 -10.92
C ARG A 10 2.07 -9.32 -11.73
N SER A 11 2.27 -9.53 -13.03
CA SER A 11 2.89 -8.51 -13.90
C SER A 11 1.97 -7.35 -14.26
N ARG A 12 0.64 -7.51 -14.12
CA ARG A 12 -0.36 -6.49 -14.47
C ARG A 12 -0.79 -5.62 -13.29
N VAL A 13 -0.74 -6.15 -12.07
CA VAL A 13 -1.09 -5.38 -10.86
C VAL A 13 0.15 -4.62 -10.40
N VAL A 14 0.18 -3.32 -10.72
CA VAL A 14 1.36 -2.46 -10.50
C VAL A 14 1.26 -1.61 -9.23
N GLY A 15 0.06 -1.49 -8.65
CA GLY A 15 -0.13 -0.62 -7.49
C GLY A 15 -1.44 -0.83 -6.74
N LEU A 16 -1.49 -0.20 -5.56
CA LEU A 16 -2.63 -0.20 -4.65
C LEU A 16 -2.72 1.16 -3.93
N LEU A 17 -3.91 1.73 -3.86
CA LEU A 17 -4.22 2.88 -3.02
C LEU A 17 -5.14 2.40 -1.89
N ALA A 18 -4.60 2.32 -0.68
CA ALA A 18 -5.28 1.72 0.47
C ALA A 18 -6.18 2.73 1.19
N ASN A 19 -7.33 2.27 1.67
CA ASN A 19 -8.08 3.00 2.69
C ASN A 19 -7.41 2.81 4.06
N THR A 20 -7.72 3.65 5.03
CA THR A 20 -7.15 3.54 6.39
C THR A 20 -8.02 2.75 7.35
N ALA A 21 -9.31 2.56 7.07
CA ALA A 21 -10.18 1.74 7.92
C ALA A 21 -9.97 0.24 7.66
N ALA A 22 -9.62 -0.51 8.70
CA ALA A 22 -9.57 -1.97 8.70
C ALA A 22 -10.97 -2.62 8.89
N LEU A 23 -11.98 -2.02 8.27
CA LEU A 23 -13.38 -2.46 8.32
C LEU A 23 -13.89 -2.70 6.90
N ASN A 24 -14.90 -3.55 6.74
CA ASN A 24 -15.54 -3.71 5.45
C ASN A 24 -16.41 -2.47 5.12
N PRO A 25 -16.75 -2.27 3.83
CA PRO A 25 -17.58 -1.13 3.42
C PRO A 25 -18.94 -1.06 4.13
N GLU A 26 -19.55 -2.22 4.42
CA GLU A 26 -20.86 -2.30 5.07
C GLU A 26 -20.83 -1.82 6.53
N GLU A 27 -19.73 -2.03 7.23
CA GLU A 27 -19.50 -1.53 8.60
C GLU A 27 -19.27 -0.02 8.65
N LEU A 28 -18.83 0.57 7.54
CA LEU A 28 -18.57 2.02 7.43
C LEU A 28 -19.78 2.80 6.91
N ASP A 29 -20.79 2.11 6.37
CA ASP A 29 -21.96 2.76 5.80
C ASP A 29 -22.74 3.54 6.87
N GLY A 30 -22.93 4.84 6.64
CA GLY A 30 -23.56 5.74 7.59
C GLY A 30 -22.74 6.05 8.85
N SER A 31 -21.44 5.73 8.88
CA SER A 31 -20.58 6.08 10.02
C SER A 31 -20.61 7.59 10.30
N ALA A 32 -20.88 7.96 11.54
CA ALA A 32 -20.92 9.35 11.97
C ALA A 32 -19.51 9.97 12.17
N ALA A 33 -18.48 9.14 12.17
CA ALA A 33 -17.10 9.55 12.40
C ALA A 33 -16.17 8.90 11.37
N LEU A 34 -15.06 9.58 11.10
CA LEU A 34 -13.96 8.99 10.35
C LEU A 34 -13.33 7.88 11.19
N VAL A 35 -13.22 6.69 10.60
CA VAL A 35 -12.44 5.58 11.16
C VAL A 35 -11.13 5.53 10.38
N GLU A 36 -10.01 5.72 11.07
CA GLU A 36 -8.67 5.64 10.50
C GLU A 36 -7.78 4.72 11.34
N GLU A 37 -6.82 4.08 10.69
CA GLU A 37 -5.71 3.37 11.31
C GLU A 37 -4.58 4.34 11.67
N ASP A 38 -3.69 3.93 12.57
CA ASP A 38 -2.49 4.71 12.87
C ASP A 38 -1.62 4.89 11.60
N PRO A 39 -1.14 6.11 11.29
CA PRO A 39 -0.28 6.38 10.15
C PRO A 39 0.96 5.47 10.04
N GLU A 40 1.57 5.08 11.16
CA GLU A 40 2.74 4.19 11.18
C GLU A 40 2.36 2.78 10.73
N ILE A 41 1.26 2.24 11.25
CA ILE A 41 0.76 0.92 10.87
C ILE A 41 0.36 0.88 9.39
N PHE A 42 -0.30 1.94 8.92
CA PHE A 42 -0.62 2.10 7.50
C PHE A 42 0.65 2.12 6.63
N GLY A 43 1.64 2.92 7.02
CA GLY A 43 2.91 3.04 6.30
C GLY A 43 3.65 1.70 6.17
N ASP A 44 3.75 0.95 7.27
CA ASP A 44 4.40 -0.37 7.31
C ASP A 44 3.66 -1.38 6.43
N SER A 45 2.33 -1.45 6.57
CA SER A 45 1.49 -2.41 5.85
C SER A 45 1.50 -2.17 4.34
N VAL A 46 1.44 -0.91 3.91
CA VAL A 46 1.47 -0.55 2.49
C VAL A 46 2.88 -0.71 1.90
N ALA A 47 3.95 -0.37 2.64
CA ALA A 47 5.32 -0.59 2.19
C ALA A 47 5.64 -2.08 1.98
N ALA A 48 5.09 -2.97 2.80
CA ALA A 48 5.24 -4.42 2.63
C ALA A 48 4.81 -4.90 1.23
N LEU A 49 3.81 -4.26 0.61
CA LEU A 49 3.37 -4.59 -0.75
C LEU A 49 4.45 -4.32 -1.81
N HIS A 50 5.26 -3.27 -1.64
CA HIS A 50 6.43 -3.05 -2.50
C HIS A 50 7.48 -4.13 -2.26
N HIS A 51 7.78 -4.46 -1.00
CA HIS A 51 8.81 -5.42 -0.67
C HIS A 51 8.48 -6.86 -1.09
N GLU A 52 7.23 -7.28 -0.91
CA GLU A 52 6.78 -8.64 -1.17
C GLU A 52 6.34 -8.86 -2.62
N LEU A 53 5.69 -7.87 -3.23
CA LEU A 53 5.04 -8.01 -4.54
C LEU A 53 5.68 -7.15 -5.62
N GLY A 54 6.62 -6.26 -5.28
CA GLY A 54 7.28 -5.36 -6.24
C GLY A 54 6.35 -4.28 -6.80
N MET A 55 5.25 -3.94 -6.10
CA MET A 55 4.35 -2.87 -6.50
C MET A 55 5.08 -1.53 -6.56
N LYS A 56 4.80 -0.74 -7.60
CA LYS A 56 5.51 0.51 -7.91
C LYS A 56 4.73 1.75 -7.54
N ILE A 57 3.40 1.65 -7.49
CA ILE A 57 2.50 2.76 -7.20
C ILE A 57 1.76 2.43 -5.91
N LEU A 58 2.11 3.09 -4.83
CA LEU A 58 1.52 2.88 -3.52
C LEU A 58 1.06 4.21 -2.94
N GLY A 59 -0.07 4.19 -2.24
CA GLY A 59 -0.61 5.39 -1.62
C GLY A 59 -1.90 5.14 -0.86
N GLY A 60 -2.61 6.23 -0.62
CA GLY A 60 -3.87 6.27 0.13
C GLY A 60 -5.08 6.61 -0.72
N CYS A 61 -6.26 6.24 -0.21
CA CYS A 61 -7.56 6.66 -0.71
C CYS A 61 -8.38 7.28 0.43
N CYS A 62 -9.51 6.68 0.84
CA CYS A 62 -10.36 7.24 1.88
C CYS A 62 -9.71 7.14 3.27
N GLY A 63 -9.77 8.25 4.01
CA GLY A 63 -9.22 8.35 5.37
C GLY A 63 -7.71 8.54 5.44
N THR A 64 -7.03 8.66 4.30
CA THR A 64 -5.59 8.91 4.24
C THR A 64 -5.28 10.39 4.15
N ASP A 65 -4.21 10.82 4.82
CA ASP A 65 -3.73 12.19 4.80
C ASP A 65 -2.19 12.25 4.72
N GLU A 66 -1.63 13.45 4.87
CA GLU A 66 -0.18 13.68 4.83
C GLU A 66 0.62 12.89 5.88
N ARG A 67 0.03 12.57 7.05
CA ARG A 67 0.71 11.77 8.08
C ARG A 67 0.97 10.37 7.56
N HIS A 68 -0.05 9.74 6.99
CA HIS A 68 0.00 8.40 6.42
C HIS A 68 0.98 8.31 5.25
N ILE A 69 0.89 9.26 4.31
CA ILE A 69 1.82 9.34 3.16
C ILE A 69 3.26 9.58 3.64
N GLY A 70 3.45 10.40 4.67
CA GLY A 70 4.76 10.63 5.29
C GLY A 70 5.37 9.35 5.88
N CYS A 71 4.58 8.55 6.60
CA CYS A 71 5.03 7.26 7.14
C CYS A 71 5.37 6.27 6.01
N LEU A 72 4.52 6.14 4.99
CA LEU A 72 4.79 5.31 3.81
C LEU A 72 6.10 5.72 3.12
N ALA A 73 6.31 7.02 2.90
CA ALA A 73 7.53 7.52 2.27
C ALA A 73 8.79 7.21 3.09
N LYS A 74 8.73 7.33 4.43
CA LYS A 74 9.84 6.97 5.32
C LYS A 74 10.18 5.48 5.19
N GLN A 75 9.18 4.59 5.16
CA GLN A 75 9.41 3.15 5.04
C GLN A 75 10.03 2.78 3.69
N LEU A 76 9.52 3.35 2.59
CA LEU A 76 10.09 3.10 1.26
C LEU A 76 11.50 3.67 1.10
N GLY A 77 11.76 4.86 1.65
CA GLY A 77 13.08 5.50 1.57
C GLY A 77 14.16 4.83 2.43
N SER A 78 13.78 4.20 3.55
CA SER A 78 14.72 3.50 4.43
C SER A 78 15.22 2.17 3.85
N ALA A 79 14.47 1.59 2.90
CA ALA A 79 14.83 0.33 2.25
C ALA A 79 15.74 0.48 1.02
N ASP A 80 15.95 1.71 0.52
CA ASP A 80 16.56 1.95 -0.80
C ASP A 80 18.06 2.33 -0.75
N THR A 81 18.70 2.34 0.42
CA THR A 81 20.13 2.67 0.55
C THR A 81 21.08 1.55 0.10
N GLY A 82 20.65 0.57 -0.71
CA GLY A 82 21.48 -0.63 -0.96
C GLY A 82 21.33 -1.44 -2.24
N LYS A 83 20.44 -1.12 -3.19
CA LYS A 83 20.39 -1.86 -4.47
C LYS A 83 20.05 -0.97 -5.66
N SER A 84 21.04 -0.66 -6.49
CA SER A 84 20.80 -0.28 -7.88
C SER A 84 20.04 -1.42 -8.56
N ARG A 85 18.73 -1.23 -8.78
CA ARG A 85 17.94 -2.17 -9.58
C ARG A 85 18.00 -1.70 -11.01
N ASP A 86 18.78 -2.39 -11.83
CA ASP A 86 18.69 -2.29 -13.27
C ASP A 86 17.23 -2.52 -13.67
N PHE A 87 16.61 -1.48 -14.21
CA PHE A 87 15.28 -1.52 -14.79
C PHE A 87 15.35 -2.41 -16.03
N GLN A 88 14.90 -3.66 -15.93
CA GLN A 88 14.61 -4.48 -17.11
C GLN A 88 13.15 -4.21 -17.52
N PRO A 89 12.92 -3.55 -18.67
CA PRO A 89 11.58 -3.41 -19.21
C PRO A 89 11.03 -4.78 -19.63
N ALA A 90 9.71 -4.90 -19.58
CA ALA A 90 8.96 -6.01 -20.16
C ALA A 90 9.01 -5.97 -21.69
#